data_AF-A0A2V5NXS5-F1
#
_entry.id   AF-A0A2V5NXS5-F1
#
_cell.length_a   1.000
_cell.length_b   1.000
_cell.length_c   1.000
_cell.angle_alpha   90.00
_cell.angle_beta   90.00
_cell.angle_gamma   90.00
#
_symmetry.space_group_name_H-M   'P 1'
#
loop_
_entity.id
_entity.type
_entity.pdbx_description
1 polymer ?
#
loop_
_entity_poly.entity_id
_entity_poly.type
_entity_poly.pdbx_seq_one_letter_code
_entity_poly.pdbx_strand_id
1 'polypeptide(L)'
;MPDIDISKILKDAEQGIIHLAETTFTTYKTQAIADGKAFLNAAKADLQKYTQQLAAGQITPDEFRDLMQDEGDLAKMDALKEAGLAHAAFDNFINGVISIVITAALSAIP
;
A
#
# COMPACT_ATOMS: atom_id res chain seq x y z
N MET A 1 4.75 -0.06 24.88
CA MET A 1 4.87 -0.56 23.49
C MET A 1 5.75 0.43 22.74
N PRO A 2 6.61 0.00 21.80
CA PRO A 2 7.28 0.93 20.91
C PRO A 2 6.21 1.81 20.25
N ASP A 3 6.41 3.12 20.30
CA ASP A 3 5.47 4.10 19.75
C ASP A 3 5.68 4.09 18.23
N ILE A 4 4.97 3.20 17.53
CA ILE A 4 5.08 3.06 16.07
C ILE A 4 4.54 4.35 15.44
N ASP A 5 5.42 5.09 14.76
CA ASP A 5 5.03 6.28 14.02
C ASP A 5 4.32 5.90 12.71
N ILE A 6 3.01 5.68 12.82
CA ILE A 6 2.15 5.38 11.67
C ILE A 6 2.17 6.50 10.63
N SER A 7 2.40 7.75 11.04
CA SER A 7 2.45 8.89 10.10
C SER A 7 3.68 8.79 9.20
N LYS A 8 4.81 8.35 9.76
CA LYS A 8 6.01 8.06 8.99
C LYS A 8 5.81 6.91 8.00
N ILE A 9 5.18 5.80 8.44
CA ILE A 9 4.89 4.65 7.56
C ILE A 9 4.04 5.09 6.36
N LEU A 10 2.95 5.83 6.61
CA LEU A 10 2.06 6.32 5.56
C LEU A 10 2.78 7.25 4.59
N LYS A 11 3.65 8.13 5.09
CA LYS A 11 4.44 9.05 4.27
C LYS A 11 5.44 8.31 3.39
N ASP A 12 6.18 7.36 3.95
CA ASP A 12 7.16 6.57 3.22
C ASP A 12 6.47 5.73 2.14
N ALA A 13 5.31 5.14 2.46
CA ALA A 13 4.50 4.40 1.51
C ALA A 13 3.95 5.32 0.39
N GLU A 14 3.43 6.50 0.73
CA GLU A 14 2.93 7.47 -0.25
C GLU A 14 4.04 7.89 -1.24
N GLN A 15 5.25 8.16 -0.74
CA GLN A 15 6.39 8.51 -1.59
C GLN A 15 6.77 7.35 -2.52
N GLY A 16 6.80 6.11 -2.00
CA GLY A 16 7.06 4.93 -2.80
C GLY A 16 6.00 4.74 -3.91
N ILE A 17 4.72 4.93 -3.59
CA ILE A 17 3.61 4.82 -4.55
C ILE A 17 3.72 5.89 -5.64
N ILE A 18 4.04 7.14 -5.28
CA ILE A 18 4.26 8.22 -6.25
C ILE A 18 5.39 7.83 -7.21
N HIS A 19 6.51 7.35 -6.68
CA HIS A 19 7.64 6.91 -7.49
C HIS A 19 7.27 5.72 -8.40
N LEU A 20 6.53 4.74 -7.89
CA LEU A 20 6.05 3.60 -8.68
C LEU A 20 5.15 4.08 -9.83
N ALA A 21 4.20 4.96 -9.56
CA ALA A 21 3.31 5.51 -10.57
C ALA A 21 4.08 6.30 -11.65
N GLU A 22 5.07 7.10 -11.24
CA GLU A 22 5.93 7.87 -12.13
C GLU A 22 6.80 7.02 -13.05
N THR A 23 7.31 5.90 -12.54
CA THR A 23 8.20 5.00 -13.28
C THR A 23 7.43 3.99 -14.13
N THR A 24 6.23 3.62 -13.71
CA THR A 24 5.39 2.63 -14.41
C THR A 24 4.58 3.27 -15.54
N PHE A 25 4.06 4.48 -15.34
CA PHE A 25 3.09 5.09 -16.25
C PHE A 25 3.52 6.47 -16.73
N THR A 26 3.60 6.63 -18.06
CA THR A 26 3.73 7.97 -18.67
C THR A 26 2.38 8.67 -18.77
N THR A 27 1.33 7.98 -19.23
CA THR A 27 0.00 8.55 -19.48
C THR A 27 -0.89 8.55 -18.25
N TYR A 28 -0.88 7.47 -17.47
CA TYR A 28 -1.82 7.24 -16.36
C TYR A 28 -1.27 7.64 -14.99
N LYS A 29 -0.13 8.36 -14.95
CA LYS A 29 0.56 8.71 -13.71
C LYS A 29 -0.37 9.34 -12.68
N THR A 30 -1.14 10.35 -13.09
CA THR A 30 -1.99 11.10 -12.16
C THR A 30 -3.08 10.23 -11.55
N GLN A 31 -3.69 9.36 -12.36
CA GLN A 31 -4.69 8.39 -11.93
C GLN A 31 -4.08 7.35 -10.98
N ALA A 32 -2.91 6.80 -11.32
CA ALA A 32 -2.18 5.86 -10.48
C ALA A 32 -1.81 6.47 -9.11
N ILE A 33 -1.36 7.72 -9.09
CA ILE A 33 -1.08 8.45 -7.83
C ILE A 33 -2.36 8.64 -7.02
N ALA A 34 -3.45 9.07 -7.67
CA ALA A 34 -4.73 9.30 -6.99
C ALA A 34 -5.27 8.01 -6.35
N ASP A 35 -5.28 6.93 -7.12
CA ASP A 35 -5.73 5.62 -6.68
C ASP A 35 -4.85 5.04 -5.57
N GLY A 36 -3.53 5.13 -5.70
CA GLY A 36 -2.61 4.65 -4.66
C GLY A 36 -2.77 5.44 -3.34
N LYS A 37 -3.03 6.75 -3.40
CA LYS A 37 -3.37 7.55 -2.21
C LYS A 37 -4.73 7.17 -1.62
N ALA A 38 -5.72 6.92 -2.46
CA ALA A 38 -7.04 6.48 -2.03
C ALA A 38 -6.96 5.12 -1.30
N PHE A 39 -6.19 4.18 -1.85
CA PHE A 39 -5.89 2.90 -1.18
C PHE A 39 -5.24 3.11 0.18
N LEU A 40 -4.16 3.89 0.27
CA LEU A 40 -3.50 4.17 1.56
C LEU A 40 -4.45 4.77 2.60
N ASN A 41 -5.33 5.67 2.18
CA ASN A 41 -6.30 6.27 3.08
C ASN A 41 -7.35 5.25 3.56
N ALA A 42 -7.81 4.36 2.68
CA ALA A 42 -8.75 3.30 3.02
C ALA A 42 -8.11 2.25 3.96
N ALA A 43 -6.90 1.81 3.65
CA ALA A 43 -6.17 0.79 4.40
C ALA A 43 -5.53 1.33 5.70
N LYS A 44 -5.59 2.63 5.98
CA LYS A 44 -4.87 3.27 7.10
C LYS A 44 -5.17 2.62 8.45
N ALA A 45 -6.44 2.35 8.75
CA ALA A 45 -6.86 1.81 10.03
C ALA A 45 -6.35 0.38 10.24
N ASP A 46 -6.47 -0.46 9.20
CA ASP A 46 -6.02 -1.84 9.22
C ASP A 46 -4.49 -1.93 9.20
N LEU A 47 -3.80 -1.10 8.41
CA LEU A 47 -2.35 -0.98 8.45
C LEU A 47 -1.85 -0.63 9.86
N GLN A 48 -2.48 0.34 10.52
CA GLN A 48 -2.12 0.70 11.90
C GLN A 48 -2.31 -0.48 12.85
N LYS A 49 -3.48 -1.13 12.80
CA LYS A 49 -3.82 -2.28 13.63
C LYS A 49 -2.85 -3.44 13.42
N TYR A 50 -2.65 -3.87 12.18
CA TYR A 50 -1.81 -5.02 11.86
C TYR A 50 -0.33 -4.74 12.17
N THR A 51 0.15 -3.51 11.95
CA THR A 51 1.52 -3.12 12.33
C THR A 51 1.72 -3.17 13.85
N GLN A 52 0.72 -2.74 14.64
CA GLN A 52 0.75 -2.86 16.10
C GLN A 52 0.74 -4.32 16.57
N GLN A 53 -0.08 -5.17 15.94
CA GLN A 53 -0.12 -6.61 16.22
C GLN A 53 1.24 -7.27 15.90
N LEU A 54 1.83 -6.92 14.76
CA LEU A 54 3.13 -7.43 14.33
C LEU A 54 4.24 -7.02 15.30
N ALA A 55 4.31 -5.74 15.69
CA ALA A 55 5.31 -5.27 16.65
C ALA A 55 5.13 -5.86 18.05
N ALA A 56 3.89 -6.26 18.40
CA ALA A 56 3.60 -6.98 19.64
C ALA A 56 3.88 -8.50 19.53
N GLY A 57 4.31 -9.01 18.37
CA GLY A 57 4.52 -10.43 18.11
C GLY A 57 3.23 -11.26 18.09
N GLN A 58 2.07 -10.63 17.91
CA GLN A 58 0.77 -11.29 17.88
C GLN A 58 0.45 -11.94 16.54
N ILE A 59 1.06 -11.42 15.47
CA ILE A 59 1.04 -12.00 14.13
C ILE A 59 2.48 -12.05 13.61
N THR A 60 2.74 -13.01 12.74
CA THR A 60 4.01 -13.18 12.03
C THR A 60 4.11 -12.20 10.87
N PRO A 61 5.34 -11.95 10.35
CA PRO A 61 5.51 -11.18 9.13
C PRO A 61 4.75 -11.74 7.92
N ASP A 62 4.54 -13.06 7.85
CA ASP A 62 3.79 -13.69 6.75
C ASP A 62 2.29 -13.45 6.90
N GLU A 63 1.73 -13.63 8.09
CA GLU A 63 0.32 -13.27 8.37
C GLU A 63 0.05 -11.78 8.11
N PHE A 64 0.99 -10.91 8.43
CA PHE A 64 0.89 -9.48 8.10
C PHE A 64 0.84 -9.24 6.58
N ARG A 65 1.66 -9.96 5.80
CA ARG A 65 1.66 -9.85 4.33
C ARG A 65 0.32 -10.32 3.76
N ASP A 66 -0.18 -11.44 4.23
CA ASP A 66 -1.47 -12.00 3.78
C ASP A 66 -2.60 -11.01 4.05
N LEU A 67 -2.67 -10.44 5.26
CA LEU A 67 -3.67 -9.42 5.61
C LEU A 67 -3.58 -8.18 4.71
N MET A 68 -2.37 -7.71 4.40
CA MET A 68 -2.19 -6.56 3.51
C MET A 68 -2.48 -6.87 2.04
N GLN A 69 -2.33 -8.14 1.63
CA GLN A 69 -2.74 -8.60 0.31
C GLN A 69 -4.27 -8.63 0.18
N ASP A 70 -4.98 -9.14 1.19
CA ASP A 70 -6.44 -9.15 1.22
C ASP A 70 -7.03 -7.73 1.07
N GLU A 71 -6.46 -6.72 1.77
CA GLU A 71 -6.83 -5.31 1.59
C GLU A 71 -6.60 -4.81 0.15
N GLY A 72 -5.51 -5.28 -0.46
CA GLY A 72 -5.15 -4.97 -1.83
C GLY A 72 -6.08 -5.58 -2.88
N ASP A 73 -6.55 -6.80 -2.66
CA ASP A 73 -7.53 -7.46 -3.53
C ASP A 73 -8.89 -6.74 -3.52
N LEU A 74 -9.22 -6.06 -2.41
CA LEU A 74 -10.38 -5.18 -2.30
C LEU A 74 -10.17 -3.81 -2.96
N ALA A 75 -8.92 -3.44 -3.29
CA ALA A 75 -8.60 -2.15 -3.87
C ALA A 75 -9.17 -2.05 -5.30
N LYS A 76 -10.05 -1.07 -5.50
CA LYS A 76 -10.74 -0.93 -6.79
C LYS A 76 -9.96 -0.11 -7.82
N MET A 77 -9.04 0.77 -7.40
CA MET A 77 -8.31 1.74 -8.23
C MET A 77 -9.19 2.30 -9.36
N ASP A 78 -10.27 2.98 -8.95
CA ASP A 78 -11.36 3.38 -9.83
C ASP A 78 -10.88 4.35 -10.94
N ALA A 79 -9.91 5.22 -10.65
CA ALA A 79 -9.42 6.17 -11.65
C ALA A 79 -8.65 5.50 -12.80
N LEU A 80 -7.85 4.48 -12.51
CA LEU A 80 -7.14 3.68 -13.51
C LEU A 80 -8.11 2.83 -14.35
N LYS A 81 -9.16 2.29 -13.73
CA LYS A 81 -10.22 1.57 -14.44
C LYS A 81 -10.99 2.47 -15.40
N GLU A 82 -11.41 3.65 -14.93
CA GLU A 82 -12.10 4.64 -15.77
C GLU A 82 -11.23 5.15 -16.92
N ALA A 83 -9.92 5.23 -16.72
CA ALA A 83 -8.96 5.60 -17.75
C ALA A 83 -8.68 4.49 -18.77
N GLY A 84 -9.25 3.30 -18.60
CA GLY A 84 -9.12 2.18 -19.54
C GLY A 84 -7.79 1.44 -19.45
N LEU A 85 -7.12 1.46 -18.30
CA LEU A 85 -5.88 0.70 -18.11
C LEU A 85 -6.14 -0.80 -18.27
N ALA A 86 -5.23 -1.51 -18.96
CA ALA A 86 -5.32 -2.96 -19.11
C ALA A 86 -5.24 -3.66 -17.73
N HIS A 87 -6.06 -4.70 -17.55
CA HIS A 87 -6.19 -5.42 -16.28
C HIS A 87 -4.85 -5.95 -15.74
N ALA A 88 -3.99 -6.51 -16.59
CA ALA A 88 -2.67 -6.99 -16.16
C ALA A 88 -1.75 -5.86 -15.66
N ALA A 89 -1.85 -4.65 -16.22
CA ALA A 89 -1.08 -3.51 -15.74
C ALA A 89 -1.64 -2.96 -14.41
N PHE A 90 -2.95 -3.09 -14.22
CA PHE A 90 -3.64 -2.79 -12.96
C PHE A 90 -3.19 -3.75 -11.84
N ASP A 91 -3.22 -5.06 -12.08
CA ASP A 91 -2.83 -6.06 -11.07
C ASP A 91 -1.36 -5.87 -10.64
N ASN A 92 -0.47 -5.64 -11.61
CA ASN A 92 0.94 -5.37 -11.33
C ASN A 92 1.14 -4.10 -10.49
N PHE A 93 0.36 -3.05 -10.75
CA PHE A 93 0.45 -1.81 -9.97
C PHE A 93 -0.03 -2.02 -8.54
N ILE A 94 -1.18 -2.69 -8.35
CA ILE A 94 -1.71 -3.02 -7.01
C ILE A 94 -0.69 -3.82 -6.20
N ASN A 95 -0.12 -4.87 -6.78
CA ASN A 95 0.90 -5.68 -6.12
C ASN A 95 2.13 -4.86 -5.71
N GLY A 96 2.56 -3.92 -6.58
CA GLY A 96 3.63 -2.99 -6.26
C GLY A 96 3.28 -2.06 -5.09
N VAL A 97 2.07 -1.50 -5.09
CA VAL A 97 1.57 -0.65 -3.99
C VAL A 97 1.54 -1.42 -2.66
N ILE A 98 0.99 -2.63 -2.65
CA ILE A 98 0.92 -3.49 -1.45
C ILE A 98 2.34 -3.79 -0.95
N SER A 99 3.27 -4.16 -1.85
CA SER A 99 4.66 -4.41 -1.50
C SER A 99 5.33 -3.20 -0.85
N ILE A 100 5.07 -1.99 -1.36
CA ILE A 100 5.61 -0.74 -0.79
C ILE A 100 5.10 -0.52 0.63
N VAL A 101 3.80 -0.72 0.85
CA VAL A 101 3.17 -0.58 2.18
C VAL A 101 3.76 -1.58 3.17
N ILE A 102 3.89 -2.84 2.75
CA ILE A 102 4.49 -3.90 3.58
C ILE A 102 5.92 -3.52 3.96
N THR A 103 6.75 -3.14 2.98
CA THR A 103 8.14 -2.74 3.24
C THR A 103 8.24 -1.54 4.17
N ALA A 104 7.39 -0.53 4.02
CA ALA A 104 7.37 0.63 4.91
C ALA A 104 7.01 0.24 6.35
N ALA A 105 6.02 -0.63 6.55
CA ALA A 105 5.63 -1.10 7.87
C ALA A 105 6.72 -1.94 8.54
N LEU A 106 7.29 -2.91 7.82
CA LEU A 106 8.36 -3.76 8.34
C LEU A 106 9.62 -2.97 8.70
N SER A 107 9.95 -1.93 7.93
CA SER A 107 11.11 -1.07 8.20
C SER A 107 10.92 -0.15 9.42
N ALA A 108 9.69 0.03 9.88
CA ALA A 108 9.38 0.86 11.05
C ALA A 108 9.41 0.08 12.36
N ILE A 109 9.55 -1.26 12.30
CA ILE A 109 9.67 -2.12 13.47
C ILE A 109 11.17 -2.41 13.71
N PRO A 110 11.72 -2.08 14.89
CA PRO A 110 13.13 -2.28 15.22
C PRO A 110 13.52 -3.74 15.48
#